data_AF-A0A932K7T0-F1
#
_entry.id   AF-A0A932K7T0-F1
#
_cell.length_a   1.000
_cell.length_b   1.000
_cell.length_c   1.000
_cell.angle_alpha   90.00
_cell.angle_beta   90.00
_cell.angle_gamma   90.00
#
_symmetry.space_group_name_H-M   'P 1'
#
loop_
_entity.id
_entity.type
_entity.pdbx_description
1 polymer ?
#
loop_
_entity_poly.entity_id
_entity_poly.type
_entity_poly.pdbx_seq_one_letter_code
_entity_poly.pdbx_strand_id
1 'polypeptide(L)'
;MVNIDPTEIGHNRPVDLGIVGDARAVLRQMIDEGRDKPWGTKYLSWINKLKQEDDDHWKEAEPLMTSNKVPIHPLRLCYEVRQFLKRDAVLVVDGHEILNFGRQSIPTYYPGHRLNSGVTGCMGVGVPFGVGAKAAKPDKQVLVLHGDGSFGLNCMEIDTAVRHNLPIVTVVSNNGGWTAVRVDETARSATARFSFYRM
;
A
#
# COMPACT_ATOMS: atom_id res chain seq x y z
N MET A 1 -9.68 2.07 22.86
CA MET A 1 -9.18 1.03 21.92
C MET A 1 -10.18 -0.12 21.88
N VAL A 2 -10.52 -0.64 20.70
CA VAL A 2 -11.31 -1.86 20.54
C VAL A 2 -10.39 -2.92 19.96
N ASN A 3 -10.19 -4.05 20.64
CA ASN A 3 -9.39 -5.16 20.14
C ASN A 3 -9.98 -6.50 20.61
N ILE A 4 -9.90 -7.53 19.77
CA ILE A 4 -10.36 -8.87 20.13
C ILE A 4 -9.38 -9.56 21.09
N ASP A 5 -8.09 -9.20 21.03
CA ASP A 5 -7.07 -9.68 21.93
C ASP A 5 -6.95 -8.74 23.15
N PRO A 6 -7.23 -9.21 24.38
CA PRO A 6 -7.11 -8.40 25.58
C PRO A 6 -5.68 -7.93 25.87
N THR A 7 -4.66 -8.67 25.40
CA THR A 7 -3.25 -8.33 25.66
C THR A 7 -2.77 -7.12 24.87
N GLU A 8 -3.44 -6.80 23.76
CA GLU A 8 -3.15 -5.63 22.95
C GLU A 8 -3.71 -4.32 23.56
N ILE A 9 -4.68 -4.42 24.47
CA ILE A 9 -5.28 -3.25 25.12
C ILE A 9 -4.25 -2.57 26.01
N GLY A 10 -3.83 -1.37 25.63
CA GLY A 10 -2.85 -0.60 26.39
C GLY A 10 -1.40 -1.04 26.19
N HIS A 11 -1.14 -1.98 25.26
CA HIS A 11 0.19 -2.59 25.08
C HIS A 11 1.28 -1.58 24.69
N ASN A 12 1.02 -0.74 23.68
CA ASN A 12 2.01 0.23 23.20
C ASN A 12 1.86 1.61 23.87
N ARG A 13 0.64 1.99 24.25
CA ARG A 13 0.31 3.25 24.92
C ARG A 13 -0.90 3.07 25.84
N PRO A 14 -0.96 3.77 26.99
CA PRO A 14 -2.13 3.72 27.86
C PRO A 14 -3.39 4.20 27.12
N VAL A 15 -4.54 3.63 27.48
CA VAL A 15 -5.84 3.96 26.90
C VAL A 15 -6.83 4.35 28.00
N ASP A 16 -7.62 5.40 27.77
CA ASP A 16 -8.65 5.83 28.74
C ASP A 16 -9.79 4.81 28.84
N LEU A 17 -10.09 4.12 27.73
CA LEU A 17 -11.10 3.07 27.65
C LEU A 17 -10.63 1.94 26.72
N GLY A 18 -10.53 0.74 27.27
CA GLY A 18 -10.26 -0.50 26.54
C GLY A 18 -11.53 -1.34 26.42
N ILE A 19 -11.89 -1.74 25.19
CA ILE A 19 -13.02 -2.63 24.91
C ILE A 19 -12.46 -3.89 24.29
N VAL A 20 -12.63 -5.02 24.98
CA VAL A 20 -12.26 -6.34 24.47
C VAL A 20 -13.44 -6.88 23.68
N GLY A 21 -13.27 -7.05 22.37
CA GLY A 21 -14.34 -7.55 21.51
C GLY A 21 -14.02 -7.50 20.03
N ASP A 22 -14.78 -8.27 19.24
CA ASP A 22 -14.74 -8.22 17.79
C ASP A 22 -15.14 -6.83 17.27
N ALA A 23 -14.35 -6.28 16.34
CA ALA A 23 -14.55 -4.94 15.82
C ALA A 23 -15.92 -4.77 15.13
N ARG A 24 -16.43 -5.80 14.46
CA ARG A 24 -17.76 -5.75 13.81
C ARG A 24 -18.87 -5.74 14.85
N ALA A 25 -18.79 -6.59 15.88
CA ALA A 25 -19.79 -6.66 16.94
C ALA A 25 -19.88 -5.34 17.71
N VAL A 26 -18.74 -4.78 18.12
CA VAL A 26 -18.68 -3.50 18.86
C VAL A 26 -19.19 -2.35 17.99
N LEU A 27 -18.77 -2.26 16.72
CA LEU A 27 -19.24 -1.21 15.82
C LEU A 27 -20.76 -1.25 15.60
N ARG A 28 -21.36 -2.44 15.51
CA ARG A 28 -22.83 -2.58 15.41
C ARG A 28 -23.54 -2.02 16.63
N GLN A 29 -23.08 -2.36 17.84
CA GLN A 29 -23.64 -1.82 19.08
C GLN A 29 -23.53 -0.28 19.11
N MET A 30 -22.39 0.28 18.70
CA MET A 30 -22.21 1.73 18.62
C MET A 30 -23.16 2.40 17.60
N ILE A 31 -23.39 1.76 16.45
CA ILE A 31 -24.34 2.24 15.44
C ILE A 31 -25.76 2.22 15.98
N ASP A 32 -26.17 1.14 16.65
CA ASP A 32 -27.52 0.99 17.17
C ASP A 32 -27.79 2.00 18.30
N GLU A 33 -26.85 2.17 19.23
CA GLU A 33 -26.94 3.19 20.28
C GLU A 33 -26.87 4.63 19.74
N GLY A 34 -26.16 4.82 18.63
CA GLY A 34 -25.96 6.12 18.02
C GLY A 34 -27.05 6.55 17.05
N ARG A 35 -27.90 5.64 16.57
CA ARG A 35 -28.77 5.86 15.41
C ARG A 35 -29.70 7.08 15.56
N ASP A 36 -30.34 7.20 16.71
CA ASP A 36 -31.34 8.23 16.98
C ASP A 36 -30.77 9.45 17.70
N LYS A 37 -29.44 9.54 17.82
CA LYS A 37 -28.78 10.68 18.48
C LYS A 37 -28.65 11.86 17.51
N PRO A 38 -28.88 13.10 17.97
CA PRO A 38 -28.75 14.29 17.15
C PRO A 38 -27.27 14.68 16.97
N TRP A 39 -26.54 13.94 16.15
CA TRP A 39 -25.12 14.22 15.86
C TRP A 39 -24.89 15.59 15.22
N GLY A 40 -25.91 16.08 14.49
CA GLY A 40 -25.96 17.43 13.94
C GLY A 40 -24.73 17.82 13.11
N THR A 41 -24.40 19.11 13.13
CA THR A 41 -23.25 19.67 12.42
C THR A 41 -22.02 19.84 13.30
N LYS A 42 -22.04 19.27 14.52
CA LYS A 42 -21.06 19.50 15.60
C LYS A 42 -19.60 19.38 15.12
N TYR A 43 -19.34 18.41 14.24
CA TYR A 43 -18.00 18.11 13.74
C TYR A 43 -17.75 18.56 12.29
N LEU A 44 -18.70 19.24 11.63
CA LEU A 44 -18.56 19.59 10.22
C LEU A 44 -17.39 20.53 9.94
N SER A 45 -17.12 21.50 10.81
CA SER A 45 -15.98 22.41 10.64
C SER A 45 -14.65 21.65 10.66
N TRP A 46 -14.50 20.71 11.59
CA TRP A 46 -13.32 19.86 11.69
C TRP A 46 -13.21 18.89 10.50
N ILE A 47 -14.30 18.25 10.09
CA ILE A 47 -14.33 17.38 8.90
C ILE A 47 -13.94 18.16 7.64
N ASN A 48 -14.45 19.38 7.47
CA ASN A 48 -14.09 20.23 6.32
C ASN A 48 -12.63 20.65 6.36
N LYS A 49 -12.08 20.93 7.54
CA LYS A 49 -10.64 21.18 7.71
C LYS A 49 -9.81 19.99 7.25
N LEU A 50 -10.14 18.77 7.68
CA LEU A 50 -9.41 17.55 7.27
C LEU A 50 -9.49 17.30 5.76
N LYS A 51 -10.66 17.54 5.15
CA LYS A 51 -10.80 17.45 3.68
C LYS A 51 -9.90 18.45 2.96
N GLN A 52 -9.87 19.69 3.45
CA GLN A 52 -9.01 20.73 2.88
C GLN A 52 -7.53 20.36 3.01
N GLU A 53 -7.09 19.84 4.15
CA GLU A 53 -5.70 19.40 4.35
C GLU A 53 -5.33 18.22 3.43
N ASP A 54 -6.23 17.27 3.20
CA ASP A 54 -6.02 16.18 2.23
C ASP A 54 -5.95 16.72 0.79
N ASP A 55 -6.89 17.60 0.40
CA ASP A 55 -6.90 18.22 -0.93
C ASP A 55 -5.60 19.02 -1.20
N ASP A 56 -5.12 19.77 -0.22
CA ASP A 56 -3.90 20.57 -0.35
C ASP A 56 -2.66 19.68 -0.42
N HIS A 57 -2.59 18.59 0.36
CA HIS A 57 -1.53 17.59 0.23
C HIS A 57 -1.45 17.01 -1.19
N TRP A 58 -2.59 16.68 -1.80
CA TRP A 58 -2.61 16.15 -3.17
C TRP A 58 -2.21 17.19 -4.22
N LYS A 59 -2.59 18.45 -4.05
CA LYS A 59 -2.14 19.56 -4.93
C LYS A 59 -0.63 19.76 -4.84
N GLU A 60 -0.05 19.71 -3.65
CA GLU A 60 1.40 19.81 -3.47
C GLU A 60 2.15 18.65 -4.13
N ALA A 61 1.57 17.44 -4.12
CA ALA A 61 2.15 16.26 -4.75
C ALA A 61 1.98 16.21 -6.29
N GLU A 62 0.99 16.93 -6.85
CA GLU A 62 0.62 16.88 -8.27
C GLU A 62 1.78 17.14 -9.25
N PRO A 63 2.66 18.15 -9.04
CA PRO A 63 3.79 18.39 -9.92
C PRO A 63 4.77 17.21 -9.99
N LEU A 64 4.91 16.44 -8.90
CA LEU A 64 5.75 15.24 -8.86
C LEU A 64 5.05 14.03 -9.48
N MET A 65 3.73 13.91 -9.30
CA MET A 65 2.92 12.83 -9.88
C MET A 65 2.75 12.94 -11.40
N THR A 66 2.88 14.14 -11.96
CA THR A 66 2.70 14.40 -13.41
C THR A 66 4.01 14.76 -14.13
N SER A 67 5.14 14.70 -13.41
CA SER A 67 6.46 15.07 -13.95
C SER A 67 6.91 14.14 -15.08
N ASN A 68 7.37 14.69 -16.20
CA ASN A 68 8.02 13.96 -17.31
C ASN A 68 9.56 13.94 -17.19
N LYS A 69 10.11 14.25 -16.02
CA LYS A 69 11.56 14.28 -15.79
C LYS A 69 12.16 12.87 -15.88
N VAL A 70 13.42 12.82 -16.29
CA VAL A 70 14.28 11.62 -16.26
C VAL A 70 15.45 11.91 -15.32
N PRO A 71 15.73 11.05 -14.32
CA PRO A 71 15.02 9.81 -13.97
C PRO A 71 13.60 10.04 -13.45
N ILE A 72 12.73 9.04 -13.59
CA ILE A 72 11.32 9.09 -13.17
C ILE A 72 11.25 9.19 -11.64
N HIS A 73 10.47 10.15 -11.15
CA HIS A 73 10.19 10.26 -9.72
C HIS A 73 9.27 9.10 -9.25
N PRO A 74 9.50 8.46 -8.08
CA PRO A 74 8.66 7.35 -7.61
C PRO A 74 7.15 7.67 -7.49
N LEU A 75 6.78 8.91 -7.13
CA LEU A 75 5.38 9.35 -7.16
C LEU A 75 4.78 9.34 -8.57
N ARG A 76 5.54 9.71 -9.60
CA ARG A 76 5.08 9.60 -11.00
C ARG A 76 4.83 8.15 -11.37
N LEU A 77 5.73 7.24 -11.00
CA LEU A 77 5.55 5.81 -11.22
C LEU A 77 4.26 5.30 -10.52
N CYS A 78 4.07 5.65 -9.25
CA CYS A 78 2.89 5.24 -8.51
C CYS A 78 1.59 5.83 -9.09
N TYR A 79 1.64 7.06 -9.62
CA TYR A 79 0.52 7.68 -10.32
C TYR A 79 0.11 6.85 -11.55
N GLU A 80 1.05 6.44 -12.40
CA GLU A 80 0.76 5.60 -13.57
C GLU A 80 0.22 4.21 -13.17
N VAL A 81 0.80 3.60 -12.14
CA VAL A 81 0.28 2.33 -11.59
C VAL A 81 -1.17 2.52 -11.12
N ARG A 82 -1.46 3.61 -10.40
CA ARG A 82 -2.82 3.94 -9.95
C ARG A 82 -3.80 4.10 -11.13
N GLN A 83 -3.38 4.71 -12.24
CA GLN A 83 -4.23 4.81 -13.44
C GLN A 83 -4.49 3.45 -14.12
N PHE A 84 -3.51 2.55 -14.06
CA PHE A 84 -3.61 1.21 -14.65
C PHE A 84 -4.48 0.23 -13.84
N LEU A 85 -4.51 0.38 -12.51
CA LEU A 85 -5.21 -0.55 -11.63
C LEU A 85 -6.73 -0.47 -11.80
N LYS A 86 -7.37 -1.64 -11.93
CA LYS A 86 -8.81 -1.77 -11.71
C LYS A 86 -9.13 -1.39 -10.26
N ARG A 87 -10.32 -0.84 -10.04
CA ARG A 87 -10.77 -0.42 -8.69
C ARG A 87 -10.75 -1.55 -7.66
N ASP A 88 -10.92 -2.79 -8.11
CA ASP A 88 -10.93 -4.03 -7.31
C ASP A 88 -9.68 -4.91 -7.53
N ALA A 89 -8.58 -4.31 -7.98
CA ALA A 89 -7.31 -4.99 -8.12
C ALA A 89 -6.66 -5.25 -6.76
N VAL A 90 -5.93 -6.36 -6.65
CA VAL A 90 -5.03 -6.62 -5.53
C VAL A 90 -3.68 -6.00 -5.83
N LEU A 91 -3.23 -5.13 -4.92
CA LEU A 91 -1.92 -4.50 -4.96
C LEU A 91 -1.01 -5.14 -3.91
N VAL A 92 0.07 -5.77 -4.37
CA VAL A 92 1.19 -6.19 -3.53
C VAL A 92 2.28 -5.14 -3.64
N VAL A 93 2.79 -4.66 -2.50
CA VAL A 93 3.91 -3.70 -2.49
C VAL A 93 5.06 -4.23 -1.65
N ASP A 94 6.25 -4.25 -2.22
CA ASP A 94 7.48 -4.78 -1.60
C ASP A 94 8.69 -3.87 -1.88
N GLY A 95 9.78 -4.05 -1.14
CA GLY A 95 10.93 -3.16 -1.14
C GLY A 95 10.90 -2.15 0.01
N HIS A 96 11.76 -1.13 -0.07
CA HIS A 96 11.88 -0.11 0.97
C HIS A 96 11.29 1.23 0.53
N GLU A 97 11.98 1.94 -0.36
CA GLU A 97 11.56 3.27 -0.84
C GLU A 97 10.21 3.21 -1.57
N ILE A 98 10.10 2.37 -2.60
CA ILE A 98 8.88 2.28 -3.40
C ILE A 98 7.68 1.78 -2.58
N LEU A 99 7.92 0.99 -1.53
CA LEU A 99 6.89 0.57 -0.60
C LEU A 99 6.28 1.77 0.13
N ASN A 100 7.10 2.74 0.55
CA ASN A 100 6.61 3.96 1.18
C ASN A 100 5.79 4.82 0.22
N PHE A 101 6.28 5.03 -1.01
CA PHE A 101 5.55 5.79 -2.02
C PHE A 101 4.24 5.10 -2.42
N GLY A 102 4.27 3.79 -2.68
CA GLY A 102 3.08 3.02 -3.03
C GLY A 102 2.04 3.01 -1.91
N ARG A 103 2.48 2.91 -0.64
CA ARG A 103 1.61 2.99 0.54
C ARG A 103 0.82 4.29 0.62
N GLN A 104 1.50 5.40 0.41
CA GLN A 104 0.93 6.74 0.52
C GLN A 104 0.09 7.15 -0.68
N SER A 105 0.51 6.78 -1.90
CA SER A 105 -0.05 7.37 -3.13
C SER A 105 -1.06 6.50 -3.88
N ILE A 106 -1.08 5.19 -3.65
CA ILE A 106 -1.98 4.25 -4.36
C ILE A 106 -3.09 3.78 -3.41
N PRO A 107 -4.35 4.20 -3.63
CA PRO A 107 -5.48 3.79 -2.81
C PRO A 107 -5.92 2.35 -3.11
N THR A 108 -6.55 1.70 -2.13
CA THR A 108 -7.21 0.40 -2.28
C THR A 108 -8.64 0.51 -1.74
N TYR A 109 -9.61 -0.05 -2.46
CA TYR A 109 -11.03 0.15 -2.15
C TYR A 109 -11.73 -1.07 -1.55
N TYR A 110 -11.03 -2.20 -1.42
CA TYR A 110 -11.60 -3.47 -0.96
C TYR A 110 -10.76 -4.10 0.17
N PRO A 111 -11.39 -4.69 1.20
CA PRO A 111 -10.69 -5.40 2.27
C PRO A 111 -9.87 -6.58 1.72
N GLY A 112 -8.61 -6.71 2.17
CA GLY A 112 -7.72 -7.79 1.75
C GLY A 112 -7.16 -7.66 0.32
N HIS A 113 -7.27 -6.49 -0.30
CA HIS A 113 -6.71 -6.21 -1.64
C HIS A 113 -5.38 -5.44 -1.57
N ARG A 114 -4.80 -5.31 -0.38
CA ARG A 114 -3.48 -4.70 -0.18
C ARG A 114 -2.60 -5.64 0.62
N LEU A 115 -1.47 -6.03 0.05
CA LEU A 115 -0.49 -6.92 0.68
C LEU A 115 0.88 -6.26 0.69
N ASN A 116 1.63 -6.50 1.76
CA ASN A 116 3.03 -6.11 1.93
C ASN A 116 3.62 -6.93 3.08
N SER A 117 4.89 -6.70 3.40
CA SER A 117 5.64 -7.42 4.44
C SER A 117 5.10 -7.33 5.88
N GLY A 118 4.08 -6.52 6.12
CA GLY A 118 3.40 -6.43 7.43
C GLY A 118 4.37 -5.99 8.53
N VAL A 119 4.25 -6.65 9.69
CA VAL A 119 5.02 -6.33 10.90
C VAL A 119 6.48 -6.80 10.85
N THR A 120 6.80 -7.80 10.03
CA THR A 120 8.16 -8.36 9.98
C THR A 120 9.09 -7.50 9.16
N GLY A 121 8.55 -6.66 8.26
CA GLY A 121 9.36 -5.87 7.32
C GLY A 121 10.18 -6.74 6.36
N CYS A 122 9.89 -8.04 6.24
CA CYS A 122 10.63 -8.97 5.41
C CYS A 122 10.55 -8.58 3.93
N MET A 123 11.70 -8.33 3.31
CA MET A 123 11.78 -7.96 1.90
C MET A 123 11.81 -9.20 1.00
N GLY A 124 11.27 -9.09 -0.21
CA GLY A 124 11.21 -10.19 -1.18
C GLY A 124 9.87 -10.93 -1.18
N VAL A 125 8.90 -10.49 -0.36
CA VAL A 125 7.56 -11.09 -0.32
C VAL A 125 6.74 -10.83 -1.58
N GLY A 126 7.15 -9.89 -2.44
CA GLY A 126 6.35 -9.35 -3.55
C GLY A 126 5.81 -10.41 -4.51
N VAL A 127 6.69 -11.13 -5.22
CA VAL A 127 6.27 -12.13 -6.22
C VAL A 127 5.52 -13.30 -5.56
N PRO A 128 6.02 -13.92 -4.47
CA PRO A 128 5.28 -14.98 -3.78
C PRO A 128 3.88 -14.57 -3.33
N PHE A 129 3.72 -13.36 -2.77
CA PHE A 129 2.40 -12.85 -2.39
C PHE A 129 1.51 -12.55 -3.60
N GLY A 130 2.09 -12.09 -4.71
CA GLY A 130 1.37 -11.93 -5.97
C GLY A 130 0.80 -13.25 -6.48
N VAL A 131 1.62 -14.30 -6.50
CA VAL A 131 1.21 -15.66 -6.88
C VAL A 131 0.08 -16.16 -5.98
N GLY A 132 0.24 -16.07 -4.66
CA GLY A 132 -0.78 -16.47 -3.69
C GLY A 132 -2.08 -15.67 -3.82
N ALA A 133 -1.98 -14.35 -4.02
CA ALA A 133 -3.13 -13.48 -4.22
C ALA A 133 -3.90 -13.85 -5.50
N LYS A 134 -3.19 -14.17 -6.58
CA LYS A 134 -3.81 -14.58 -7.84
C LYS A 134 -4.49 -15.93 -7.73
N ALA A 135 -3.89 -16.89 -7.02
CA ALA A 135 -4.52 -18.16 -6.72
C ALA A 135 -5.78 -17.99 -5.85
N ALA A 136 -5.76 -17.11 -4.85
CA ALA A 136 -6.90 -16.85 -3.97
C ALA A 136 -8.01 -16.01 -4.62
N LYS A 137 -7.68 -15.19 -5.62
CA LYS A 137 -8.60 -14.30 -6.34
C LYS A 137 -8.37 -14.38 -7.85
N PRO A 138 -8.70 -15.52 -8.50
CA PRO A 138 -8.36 -15.78 -9.90
C PRO A 138 -8.95 -14.75 -10.88
N ASP A 139 -10.11 -14.17 -10.57
CA ASP A 139 -10.77 -13.19 -11.45
C ASP A 139 -10.26 -11.76 -11.28
N LYS A 140 -9.44 -11.50 -10.25
CA LYS A 140 -8.95 -10.14 -9.96
C LYS A 140 -7.63 -9.86 -10.66
N GLN A 141 -7.43 -8.59 -11.02
CA GLN A 141 -6.12 -8.11 -11.43
C GLN A 141 -5.21 -8.15 -10.20
N VAL A 142 -4.02 -8.71 -10.34
CA VAL A 142 -3.00 -8.72 -9.30
C VAL A 142 -1.77 -8.01 -9.84
N LEU A 143 -1.34 -6.96 -9.16
CA LEU A 143 -0.14 -6.20 -9.49
C LEU A 143 0.83 -6.23 -8.31
N VAL A 144 2.08 -6.54 -8.60
CA VAL A 144 3.20 -6.50 -7.66
C VAL A 144 4.06 -5.28 -8.01
N LEU A 145 4.10 -4.29 -7.12
CA LEU A 145 4.99 -3.14 -7.19
C LEU A 145 6.15 -3.37 -6.23
N HIS A 146 7.37 -3.46 -6.74
CA HIS A 146 8.53 -3.75 -5.90
C HIS A 146 9.80 -3.01 -6.34
N GLY A 147 10.76 -2.86 -5.43
CA GLY A 147 12.10 -2.40 -5.78
C GLY A 147 12.90 -3.48 -6.50
N ASP A 148 13.95 -3.11 -7.22
CA ASP A 148 14.87 -4.06 -7.88
C ASP A 148 15.52 -5.03 -6.90
N GLY A 149 15.96 -4.56 -5.72
CA GLY A 149 16.53 -5.41 -4.67
C GLY A 149 15.53 -6.46 -4.15
N SER A 150 14.31 -6.03 -3.80
CA SER A 150 13.24 -6.95 -3.38
C SER A 150 12.84 -7.94 -4.46
N PHE A 151 12.79 -7.49 -5.72
CA PHE A 151 12.47 -8.37 -6.84
C PHE A 151 13.51 -9.49 -6.98
N GLY A 152 14.79 -9.15 -6.90
CA GLY A 152 15.89 -10.10 -7.06
C GLY A 152 15.91 -11.23 -6.03
N LEU A 153 15.26 -11.08 -4.88
CA LEU A 153 15.24 -12.11 -3.83
C LEU A 153 14.40 -13.34 -4.22
N ASN A 154 13.25 -13.12 -4.87
CA ASN A 154 12.28 -14.19 -5.18
C ASN A 154 11.70 -14.07 -6.61
N CYS A 155 12.42 -13.45 -7.55
CA CYS A 155 11.97 -13.34 -8.94
C CYS A 155 11.78 -14.70 -9.62
N MET A 156 12.45 -15.75 -9.14
CA MET A 156 12.27 -17.13 -9.61
C MET A 156 10.83 -17.62 -9.51
N GLU A 157 10.01 -17.07 -8.60
CA GLU A 157 8.59 -17.45 -8.47
C GLU A 157 7.72 -16.97 -9.64
N ILE A 158 8.28 -16.21 -10.58
CA ILE A 158 7.68 -16.01 -11.91
C ILE A 158 7.48 -17.36 -12.62
N ASP A 159 8.43 -18.30 -12.49
CA ASP A 159 8.29 -19.66 -13.03
C ASP A 159 7.05 -20.37 -12.44
N THR A 160 6.83 -20.24 -11.14
CA THR A 160 5.62 -20.75 -10.48
C THR A 160 4.36 -20.09 -11.04
N ALA A 161 4.35 -18.77 -11.22
CA ALA A 161 3.23 -18.06 -11.81
C ALA A 161 2.87 -18.61 -13.21
N VAL A 162 3.88 -18.85 -14.04
CA VAL A 162 3.72 -19.39 -15.40
C VAL A 162 3.22 -20.83 -15.38
N ARG A 163 3.89 -21.73 -14.63
CA ARG A 163 3.52 -23.16 -14.56
C ARG A 163 2.10 -23.39 -14.08
N HIS A 164 1.60 -22.53 -13.21
CA HIS A 164 0.25 -22.62 -12.64
C HIS A 164 -0.78 -21.73 -13.32
N ASN A 165 -0.41 -21.05 -14.43
CA ASN A 165 -1.28 -20.14 -15.16
C ASN A 165 -1.93 -19.07 -14.24
N LEU A 166 -1.10 -18.45 -13.41
CA LEU A 166 -1.48 -17.40 -12.45
C LEU A 166 -0.96 -16.05 -12.96
N PRO A 167 -1.66 -15.39 -13.91
CA PRO A 167 -1.15 -14.16 -14.51
C PRO A 167 -1.13 -13.02 -13.49
N ILE A 168 0.08 -12.54 -13.19
CA ILE A 168 0.34 -11.38 -12.35
C ILE A 168 1.08 -10.32 -13.18
N VAL A 169 0.84 -9.04 -12.87
CA VAL A 169 1.60 -7.93 -13.43
C VAL A 169 2.68 -7.55 -12.45
N THR A 170 3.94 -7.47 -12.88
CA THR A 170 5.06 -7.07 -12.02
C THR A 170 5.67 -5.76 -12.51
N VAL A 171 5.84 -4.81 -11.58
CA VAL A 171 6.41 -3.48 -11.84
C VAL A 171 7.61 -3.29 -10.95
N VAL A 172 8.80 -3.24 -11.55
CA VAL A 172 10.08 -3.05 -10.86
C VAL A 172 10.46 -1.56 -10.86
N SER A 173 10.41 -0.94 -9.68
CA SER A 173 11.05 0.35 -9.42
C SER A 173 12.55 0.15 -9.25
N ASN A 174 13.26 0.22 -10.38
CA ASN A 174 14.69 0.03 -10.42
C ASN A 174 15.42 1.34 -10.15
N ASN A 175 16.12 1.47 -9.03
CA ASN A 175 17.01 2.59 -8.76
C ASN A 175 18.49 2.12 -8.69
N GLY A 176 18.76 0.86 -9.01
CA GLY A 176 20.12 0.31 -9.08
C GLY A 176 20.83 0.25 -7.73
N GLY A 177 20.11 0.23 -6.61
CA GLY A 177 20.73 0.12 -5.29
C GLY A 177 19.79 0.04 -4.10
N TRP A 178 20.32 -0.42 -2.97
CA TRP A 178 19.60 -0.47 -1.70
C TRP A 178 19.60 0.91 -1.06
N THR A 179 18.47 1.64 -1.15
CA THR A 179 18.36 3.03 -0.66
C THR A 179 18.22 3.17 0.85
N ALA A 180 18.05 2.07 1.59
CA ALA A 180 17.99 2.07 3.06
C ALA A 180 19.35 2.37 3.75
N VAL A 181 20.47 2.30 3.02
CA VAL A 181 21.84 2.38 3.58
C VAL A 181 22.59 3.64 3.14
N ARG A 182 21.97 4.57 2.41
CA ARG A 182 22.65 5.80 1.94
C ARG A 182 22.18 7.04 2.69
N VAL A 183 22.78 7.28 3.85
CA VAL A 183 22.79 8.58 4.54
C VAL A 183 24.22 9.13 4.56
N ASP A 184 24.96 9.04 3.45
CA ASP A 184 26.09 9.95 3.20
C ASP A 184 26.53 9.92 1.73
N GLU A 185 26.94 11.09 1.26
CA GLU A 185 27.77 11.41 0.10
C GLU A 185 27.43 10.85 -1.30
N THR A 186 27.19 11.82 -2.19
CA THR A 186 27.01 11.74 -3.64
C THR A 186 25.65 11.25 -4.14
N ALA A 187 24.82 12.23 -4.51
CA ALA A 187 23.75 12.09 -5.48
C ALA A 187 24.30 11.64 -6.84
N ARG A 188 24.68 10.36 -6.96
CA ARG A 188 24.78 9.71 -8.25
C ARG A 188 23.37 9.29 -8.64
N SER A 189 22.87 9.85 -9.73
CA SER A 189 21.54 9.56 -10.25
C SER A 189 21.42 8.07 -10.56
N ALA A 190 20.77 7.36 -9.64
CA ALA A 190 20.19 6.05 -9.87
C ALA A 190 19.38 6.10 -11.18
N THR A 191 19.89 5.46 -12.23
CA THR A 191 19.25 5.47 -13.54
C THR A 191 18.06 4.52 -13.47
N ALA A 192 16.85 5.07 -13.40
CA ALA A 192 15.66 4.24 -13.41
C ALA A 192 15.44 3.61 -14.79
N ARG A 193 15.67 2.29 -14.89
CA ARG A 193 15.33 1.47 -16.07
C ARG A 193 14.16 0.58 -15.72
N PHE A 194 13.02 0.82 -16.35
CA PHE A 194 11.82 0.01 -16.15
C PHE A 194 11.76 -1.13 -17.15
N SER A 195 11.40 -2.31 -16.68
CA SER A 195 11.03 -3.46 -17.51
C SER A 195 9.62 -3.86 -17.13
N PHE A 196 8.70 -3.79 -18.09
CA PHE A 196 7.37 -4.34 -17.94
C PHE A 196 7.41 -5.79 -18.40
N TYR A 197 7.22 -6.72 -17.47
CA TYR A 197 6.98 -8.11 -17.82
C TYR A 197 5.47 -8.33 -17.81
N ARG A 198 4.89 -8.31 -19.01
CA ARG A 198 3.51 -8.76 -19.24
C ARG A 198 3.61 -10.19 -19.76
N MET A 199 3.16 -11.14 -18.95
CA MET A 199 3.00 -12.53 -19.34
C MET A 199 1.57 -12.75 -19.84
#